data_AF-T1AQM3-F1
#
_entry.id   AF-T1AQM3-F1
#
_cell.length_a   1.000
_cell.length_b   1.000
_cell.length_c   1.000
_cell.angle_alpha   90.00
_cell.angle_beta   90.00
_cell.angle_gamma   90.00
#
_symmetry.space_group_name_H-M   'P 1'
#
loop_
_entity.id
_entity.type
_entity.pdbx_description
1 polymer ?
#
loop_
_entity_poly.entity_id
_entity_poly.type
_entity_poly.pdbx_seq_one_letter_code
_entity_poly.pdbx_strand_id
1 'polypeptide(L)'
;LLISLGSLLGRSPHYRSGRSRHHTNEFVVLVGPSSSGRKGSSWDVVEAVLAEIDEAFVAGRVTAGLSSGEGLIWHVRDGQHGTASDPRLLVLEPELASVLKASSREQNTLSPVLRNAWDGRVLQVITKHDPARSSGAHVSIIGHITAPELVRHVSGLEMANGFLNRFLLIAVRRVRLLPGGGRARPRGTCSSSRPPS
;
A
#
# COMPACT_ATOMS: atom_id res chain seq x y z
N LEU A 1 3.25 -5.71 6.60
CA LEU A 1 2.80 -5.62 8.00
C LEU A 1 2.78 -4.19 8.52
N LEU A 2 3.92 -3.50 8.72
CA LEU A 2 3.94 -2.15 9.33
C LEU A 2 2.96 -1.16 8.67
N ILE A 3 3.08 -0.98 7.36
CA ILE A 3 2.22 -0.07 6.57
C ILE A 3 0.76 -0.52 6.62
N SER A 4 0.53 -1.83 6.52
CA SER A 4 -0.81 -2.42 6.50
C SER A 4 -1.53 -2.25 7.84
N LEU A 5 -0.81 -2.44 8.95
CA LEU A 5 -1.32 -2.22 10.30
C LEU A 5 -1.58 -0.71 10.54
N GLY A 6 -0.67 0.16 10.11
CA GLY A 6 -0.86 1.61 10.17
C GLY A 6 -2.09 2.08 9.38
N SER A 7 -2.39 1.42 8.26
CA SER A 7 -3.62 1.66 7.48
C SER A 7 -4.87 1.18 8.23
N LEU A 8 -4.83 -0.04 8.79
CA LEU A 8 -5.94 -0.64 9.54
C LEU A 8 -6.32 0.21 10.77
N LEU A 9 -5.33 0.71 11.52
CA LEU A 9 -5.55 1.53 12.71
C LEU A 9 -6.24 2.88 12.42
N GLY A 10 -6.24 3.33 11.17
CA GLY A 10 -6.88 4.57 10.76
C GLY A 10 -6.25 5.81 11.38
N ARG A 11 -7.07 6.83 11.61
CA ARG A 11 -6.65 8.19 12.01
C ARG A 11 -6.66 8.43 13.51
N SER A 12 -6.95 7.39 14.31
CA SER A 12 -6.95 7.53 15.77
C SER A 12 -5.52 7.77 16.28
N PRO A 13 -4.52 6.93 15.95
CA PRO A 13 -3.14 7.21 16.28
C PRO A 13 -2.56 8.29 15.36
N HIS A 14 -2.00 9.35 15.95
CA HIS A 14 -1.41 10.44 15.18
C HIS A 14 -0.30 11.15 15.94
N TYR A 15 0.65 11.71 15.20
CA TYR A 15 1.66 12.61 15.68
C TYR A 15 1.37 14.04 15.21
N ARG A 16 1.66 15.03 16.05
CA ARG A 16 1.49 16.45 15.71
C ARG A 16 2.85 17.06 15.41
N SER A 17 3.02 17.56 14.19
CA SER A 17 4.19 18.37 13.78
C SER A 17 3.72 19.79 13.49
N GLY A 18 3.99 20.72 14.41
CA GLY A 18 3.41 22.07 14.37
C GLY A 18 1.88 22.04 14.39
N ARG A 19 1.24 22.59 13.35
CA ARG A 19 -0.24 22.57 13.18
C ARG A 19 -0.75 21.37 12.37
N SER A 20 0.15 20.58 11.77
CA SER A 20 -0.20 19.43 10.95
C SER A 20 -0.32 18.16 11.78
N ARG A 21 -1.27 17.29 11.43
CA ARG A 21 -1.41 15.95 11.99
C ARG A 21 -0.90 14.93 10.97
N HIS A 22 0.06 14.13 11.39
CA HIS A 22 0.55 12.99 10.63
C HIS A 22 -0.04 11.73 11.25
N HIS A 23 -0.82 10.99 10.47
CA HIS A 23 -1.37 9.71 10.90
C HIS A 23 -0.41 8.59 10.54
N THR A 24 -0.76 7.35 10.87
CA THR A 24 0.07 6.17 10.62
C THR A 24 0.01 5.67 9.17
N ASN A 25 -0.55 6.44 8.25
CA ASN A 25 -0.60 6.09 6.84
C ASN A 25 0.72 6.44 6.14
N GLU A 26 1.20 5.53 5.30
CA GLU A 26 2.46 5.68 4.60
C GLU A 26 2.39 5.11 3.19
N PHE A 27 3.22 5.63 2.30
CA PHE A 27 3.45 5.04 0.98
C PHE A 27 4.84 4.42 0.93
N VAL A 28 4.91 3.13 0.58
CA VAL A 28 6.18 2.41 0.43
C VAL A 28 6.27 1.83 -0.96
N VAL A 29 7.47 1.84 -1.53
CA VAL A 29 7.78 1.14 -2.78
C VAL A 29 8.94 0.20 -2.54
N LEU A 30 8.70 -1.09 -2.77
CA LEU A 30 9.74 -2.11 -2.74
C LEU A 30 10.40 -2.18 -4.12
N VAL A 31 11.66 -1.73 -4.20
CA VAL A 31 12.44 -1.66 -5.43
C VAL A 31 13.34 -2.89 -5.52
N GLY A 32 13.04 -3.80 -6.44
CA GLY A 32 13.83 -5.02 -6.61
C GLY A 32 13.35 -5.88 -7.77
N PRO A 33 14.06 -6.97 -8.09
CA PRO A 33 13.71 -7.83 -9.22
C PRO A 33 12.27 -8.38 -9.11
N SER A 34 11.63 -8.56 -10.27
CA SER A 34 10.28 -9.13 -10.35
C SER A 34 10.32 -10.62 -9.96
N SER A 35 10.07 -10.89 -8.68
CA SER A 35 9.83 -12.26 -8.21
C SER A 35 8.35 -12.61 -8.43
N SER A 36 7.99 -12.88 -9.69
CA SER A 36 6.62 -13.18 -10.13
C SER A 36 5.92 -14.29 -9.29
N GLY A 37 6.67 -15.17 -8.61
CA GLY A 37 6.10 -16.29 -7.84
C GLY A 37 6.08 -16.20 -6.31
N ARG A 38 6.46 -15.09 -5.64
CA ARG A 38 6.53 -15.06 -4.13
C ARG A 38 6.02 -13.79 -3.44
N LYS A 39 5.69 -12.72 -4.17
CA LYS A 39 5.18 -11.49 -3.55
C LYS A 39 3.78 -11.69 -2.93
N GLY A 40 2.99 -12.64 -3.47
CA GLY A 40 1.76 -13.14 -2.83
C GLY A 40 2.03 -13.80 -1.48
N SER A 41 3.03 -14.70 -1.39
CA SER A 41 3.27 -15.48 -0.16
C SER A 41 3.55 -14.66 1.10
N SER A 42 4.18 -13.48 0.99
CA SER A 42 4.37 -12.59 2.13
C SER A 42 3.13 -11.78 2.48
N TRP A 43 2.30 -11.48 1.47
CA TRP A 43 1.04 -10.78 1.68
C TRP A 43 0.03 -11.70 2.36
N ASP A 44 -0.09 -12.97 1.94
CA ASP A 44 -1.03 -13.94 2.52
C ASP A 44 -0.89 -14.05 4.05
N VAL A 45 0.35 -14.04 4.55
CA VAL A 45 0.62 -14.06 6.01
C VAL A 45 0.20 -12.74 6.67
N VAL A 46 0.44 -11.60 6.02
CA VAL A 46 0.03 -10.29 6.54
C VAL A 46 -1.50 -10.16 6.52
N GLU A 47 -2.15 -10.62 5.46
CA GLU A 47 -3.59 -10.63 5.29
C GLU A 47 -4.27 -11.45 6.39
N ALA A 48 -3.78 -12.67 6.65
CA ALA A 48 -4.29 -13.50 7.74
C ALA A 48 -4.22 -12.78 9.10
N VAL A 49 -3.09 -12.14 9.41
CA VAL A 49 -2.92 -11.39 10.67
C VAL A 49 -3.85 -10.17 10.74
N LEU A 50 -4.09 -9.47 9.64
CA LEU A 50 -5.00 -8.31 9.64
C LEU A 50 -6.46 -8.74 9.73
N ALA A 51 -6.84 -9.85 9.10
CA ALA A 51 -8.20 -10.38 9.12
C ALA A 51 -8.60 -10.86 10.53
N GLU A 52 -7.64 -11.35 11.32
CA GLU A 52 -7.85 -11.64 12.75
C GLU A 52 -8.19 -10.38 13.58
N ILE A 53 -7.82 -9.19 13.10
CA ILE A 53 -8.07 -7.90 13.79
C ILE A 53 -9.35 -7.22 13.25
N ASP A 54 -9.48 -7.12 11.94
CA ASP A 54 -10.60 -6.45 11.25
C ASP A 54 -10.81 -7.06 9.86
N GLU A 55 -11.66 -8.11 9.80
CA GLU A 55 -12.02 -8.81 8.56
C GLU A 55 -12.71 -7.88 7.55
N ALA A 56 -13.56 -6.96 8.01
CA ALA A 56 -14.28 -6.03 7.14
C ALA A 56 -13.33 -5.04 6.45
N PHE A 57 -12.29 -4.58 7.14
CA PHE A 57 -11.22 -3.79 6.54
C PHE A 57 -10.49 -4.58 5.46
N VAL A 58 -10.09 -5.82 5.73
CA VAL A 58 -9.37 -6.64 4.75
C VAL A 58 -10.23 -6.89 3.51
N ALA A 59 -11.50 -7.29 3.70
CA ALA A 59 -12.40 -7.62 2.61
C ALA A 59 -12.83 -6.41 1.76
N GLY A 60 -12.98 -5.23 2.38
CA GLY A 60 -13.58 -4.07 1.71
C GLY A 60 -12.63 -2.90 1.43
N ARG A 61 -11.49 -2.82 2.14
CA ARG A 61 -10.62 -1.62 2.17
C ARG A 61 -9.17 -1.91 1.78
N VAL A 62 -8.86 -3.15 1.43
CA VAL A 62 -7.62 -3.52 0.74
C VAL A 62 -7.93 -3.69 -0.74
N THR A 63 -7.21 -2.99 -1.61
CA THR A 63 -7.47 -3.02 -3.07
C THR A 63 -6.19 -2.86 -3.88
N ALA A 64 -6.31 -2.94 -5.20
CA ALA A 64 -5.30 -2.63 -6.19
C ALA A 64 -5.94 -1.86 -7.36
N GLY A 65 -5.14 -1.43 -8.34
CA GLY A 65 -5.64 -0.84 -9.58
C GLY A 65 -5.78 0.69 -9.53
N LEU A 66 -4.88 1.38 -8.83
CA LEU A 66 -4.79 2.84 -8.88
C LEU A 66 -4.62 3.34 -10.31
N SER A 67 -5.63 4.06 -10.79
CA SER A 67 -5.68 4.54 -12.18
C SER A 67 -5.95 6.04 -12.28
N SER A 68 -6.78 6.62 -11.42
CA SER A 68 -7.10 8.06 -11.42
C SER A 68 -7.29 8.63 -10.02
N GLY A 69 -7.12 9.94 -9.90
CA GLY A 69 -7.38 10.66 -8.64
C GLY A 69 -8.86 10.62 -8.23
N GLU A 70 -9.77 10.75 -9.18
CA GLU A 70 -11.22 10.71 -8.92
C GLU A 70 -11.68 9.36 -8.37
N GLY A 71 -11.18 8.25 -8.95
CA GLY A 71 -11.47 6.91 -8.47
C GLY A 71 -10.96 6.71 -7.04
N LEU A 72 -9.75 7.18 -6.74
CA LEU A 72 -9.22 7.14 -5.38
C LEU A 72 -10.11 7.92 -4.40
N ILE A 73 -10.53 9.14 -4.75
CA ILE A 73 -11.41 9.96 -3.90
C ILE A 73 -12.73 9.23 -3.64
N TRP A 74 -13.29 8.61 -4.68
CA TRP A 74 -14.55 7.88 -4.57
C TRP A 74 -14.49 6.74 -3.55
N HIS A 75 -13.38 6.01 -3.50
CA HIS A 75 -13.18 4.93 -2.54
C HIS A 75 -13.14 5.39 -1.08
N VAL A 76 -12.66 6.61 -0.80
CA VAL A 76 -12.50 7.14 0.57
C VAL A 76 -13.44 8.30 0.88
N ARG A 77 -14.42 8.57 0.02
CA ARG A 77 -15.35 9.69 0.17
C ARG A 77 -16.14 9.61 1.48
N ASP A 78 -16.50 10.79 1.98
CA ASP A 78 -17.42 10.94 3.10
C ASP A 78 -18.77 10.30 2.73
N GLY A 79 -19.44 9.68 3.71
CA GLY A 79 -20.75 9.09 3.49
C GLY A 79 -21.83 10.17 3.29
N GLN A 80 -22.87 9.85 2.54
CA GLN A 80 -23.98 10.76 2.31
C GLN A 80 -25.06 10.60 3.39
N HIS A 81 -25.73 11.70 3.77
CA HIS A 81 -26.93 11.69 4.61
C HIS A 81 -26.81 10.84 5.91
N GLY A 82 -25.68 10.96 6.63
CA GLY A 82 -25.48 10.27 7.91
C GLY A 82 -25.03 8.82 7.80
N THR A 83 -24.77 8.31 6.59
CA THR A 83 -24.09 7.02 6.43
C THR A 83 -22.63 7.15 6.86
N ALA A 84 -22.16 6.24 7.72
CA ALA A 84 -20.76 6.15 8.05
C ALA A 84 -19.99 5.58 6.84
N SER A 85 -18.92 6.26 6.43
CA SER A 85 -17.99 5.77 5.41
C SER A 85 -16.66 5.47 6.06
N ASP A 86 -16.00 4.40 5.63
CA ASP A 86 -14.66 4.04 6.09
C ASP A 86 -13.61 4.81 5.28
N PRO A 87 -12.88 5.76 5.88
CA PRO A 87 -11.88 6.54 5.15
C PRO A 87 -10.57 5.78 4.92
N ARG A 88 -10.39 4.60 5.54
CA ARG A 88 -9.17 3.80 5.45
C ARG A 88 -9.09 3.16 4.08
N LEU A 89 -7.93 3.17 3.43
CA LEU A 89 -7.70 2.43 2.19
C LEU A 89 -6.25 1.98 2.13
N LEU A 90 -6.03 0.69 1.95
CA LEU A 90 -4.71 0.11 1.67
C LEU A 90 -4.68 -0.31 0.20
N VAL A 91 -3.78 0.29 -0.57
CA VAL A 91 -3.56 -0.10 -1.96
C VAL A 91 -2.30 -0.95 -2.08
N LEU A 92 -2.44 -2.12 -2.67
CA LEU A 92 -1.36 -3.02 -3.03
C LEU A 92 -1.14 -2.96 -4.53
N GLU A 93 -0.02 -2.36 -4.96
CA GLU A 93 0.33 -2.23 -6.37
C GLU A 93 1.49 -3.16 -6.71
N PRO A 94 1.23 -4.39 -7.18
CA PRO A 94 2.30 -5.32 -7.56
C PRO A 94 3.10 -4.83 -8.78
N GLU A 95 2.52 -3.93 -9.59
CA GLU A 95 3.13 -3.35 -10.78
C GLU A 95 3.01 -1.82 -10.79
N LEU A 96 3.73 -1.14 -9.90
CA LEU A 96 3.67 0.32 -9.76
C LEU A 96 4.06 1.08 -11.04
N ALA A 97 4.82 0.46 -11.95
CA ALA A 97 5.17 1.05 -13.23
C ALA A 97 3.92 1.44 -14.07
N SER A 98 2.85 0.64 -13.98
CA SER A 98 1.57 0.95 -14.65
C SER A 98 0.91 2.22 -14.08
N VAL A 99 0.93 2.37 -12.77
CA VAL A 99 0.42 3.54 -12.04
C VAL A 99 1.20 4.80 -12.41
N LEU A 100 2.53 4.73 -12.46
CA LEU A 100 3.38 5.87 -12.86
C LEU A 100 3.13 6.31 -14.32
N LYS A 101 2.94 5.35 -15.23
CA LYS A 101 2.55 5.64 -16.62
C LYS A 101 1.18 6.29 -16.69
N ALA A 102 0.22 5.80 -15.92
CA ALA A 102 -1.12 6.35 -15.87
C ALA A 102 -1.11 7.78 -15.30
N SER A 103 -0.39 8.03 -14.20
CA SER A 103 -0.30 9.34 -13.55
C SER A 103 0.40 10.39 -14.42
N SER A 104 1.30 9.96 -15.31
CA SER A 104 2.01 10.86 -16.23
C SER A 104 1.17 11.36 -17.41
N ARG A 105 -0.07 10.86 -17.58
CA ARG A 105 -0.99 11.37 -18.61
C ARG A 105 -1.47 12.76 -18.21
N GLU A 106 -1.47 13.71 -19.14
CA GLU A 106 -1.76 15.14 -18.88
C GLU A 106 -3.09 15.39 -18.15
N GLN A 107 -4.11 14.59 -18.45
CA GLN A 107 -5.44 14.73 -17.85
C GLN A 107 -5.63 13.94 -16.54
N ASN A 108 -4.60 13.22 -16.07
CA ASN A 108 -4.71 12.40 -14.87
C ASN A 108 -4.34 13.18 -13.60
N THR A 109 -5.26 13.22 -12.65
CA THR A 109 -5.11 13.91 -11.37
C THR A 109 -4.52 13.04 -10.26
N LEU A 110 -4.09 11.80 -10.56
CA LEU A 110 -3.64 10.85 -9.54
C LEU A 110 -2.44 11.36 -8.73
N SER A 111 -1.41 11.93 -9.37
CA SER A 111 -0.23 12.47 -8.65
C SER A 111 -0.60 13.57 -7.64
N PRO A 112 -1.31 14.66 -8.00
CA PRO A 112 -1.74 15.66 -7.02
C PRO A 112 -2.67 15.11 -5.94
N VAL A 113 -3.57 14.18 -6.26
CA VAL A 113 -4.45 13.57 -5.25
C VAL A 113 -3.67 12.72 -4.25
N LEU A 114 -2.71 11.91 -4.71
CA LEU A 114 -1.85 11.10 -3.83
C LEU A 114 -0.99 11.97 -2.91
N ARG A 115 -0.45 13.08 -3.43
CA ARG A 115 0.31 14.04 -2.60
C ARG A 115 -0.57 14.64 -1.51
N ASN A 116 -1.79 15.06 -1.85
CA ASN A 116 -2.74 15.59 -0.88
C ASN A 116 -3.18 14.54 0.15
N ALA A 117 -3.35 13.28 -0.27
CA ALA A 117 -3.73 12.19 0.62
C ALA A 117 -2.65 11.90 1.65
N TRP A 118 -1.38 11.88 1.23
CA TRP A 118 -0.25 11.73 2.14
C TRP A 118 -0.10 12.93 3.08
N ASP A 119 -0.29 14.15 2.57
CA ASP A 119 -0.26 15.40 3.37
C ASP A 119 -1.47 15.52 4.32
N GLY A 120 -2.43 14.58 4.30
CA GLY A 120 -3.62 14.59 5.16
C GLY A 120 -4.64 15.68 4.82
N ARG A 121 -4.58 16.23 3.60
CA ARG A 121 -5.49 17.29 3.12
C ARG A 121 -6.85 16.70 2.71
N VAL A 122 -7.86 17.57 2.65
CA VAL A 122 -9.18 17.21 2.09
C VAL A 122 -9.00 16.87 0.62
N LEU A 123 -9.53 15.72 0.21
CA LEU A 123 -9.58 15.32 -1.19
C LEU A 123 -10.95 15.66 -1.74
N GLN A 124 -11.02 16.26 -2.92
CA GLN A 124 -12.31 16.59 -3.53
C GLN A 124 -12.21 16.67 -5.04
N VAL A 125 -13.28 16.23 -5.70
CA VAL A 125 -13.56 16.49 -7.10
C VAL A 125 -14.90 17.23 -7.17
N ILE A 126 -14.90 18.38 -7.85
CA ILE A 126 -16.07 19.25 -7.97
C ILE A 126 -16.53 19.15 -9.43
N THR A 127 -17.35 18.15 -9.70
CA THR A 127 -17.99 17.92 -11.00
C THR A 127 -19.47 18.27 -10.92
N LYS A 128 -20.05 18.60 -12.08
CA LYS A 128 -21.51 18.80 -12.20
C LYS A 128 -22.29 17.52 -11.93
N HIS A 129 -21.71 16.39 -12.30
CA HIS A 129 -22.28 15.06 -12.13
C HIS A 129 -21.39 14.29 -11.17
N ASP A 130 -21.97 13.89 -10.04
CA ASP A 130 -21.36 13.01 -9.05
C ASP A 130 -20.12 13.57 -8.33
N PRO A 131 -20.25 14.71 -7.62
CA PRO A 131 -19.15 15.26 -6.84
C PRO A 131 -18.77 14.31 -5.68
N ALA A 132 -17.46 14.23 -5.39
CA ALA A 132 -16.96 13.41 -4.29
C ALA A 132 -15.99 14.21 -3.43
N ARG A 133 -16.11 14.03 -2.11
CA ARG A 133 -15.27 14.69 -1.11
C ARG A 133 -14.88 13.68 -0.04
N SER A 134 -13.63 13.73 0.40
CA SER A 134 -13.13 13.01 1.56
C SER A 134 -12.42 13.99 2.50
N SER A 135 -13.03 14.22 3.66
CA SER A 135 -12.45 15.04 4.73
C SER A 135 -11.38 14.31 5.53
N GLY A 136 -11.48 12.99 5.55
CA GLY A 136 -10.78 12.12 6.47
C GLY A 136 -9.94 11.03 5.81
N ALA A 137 -9.64 11.11 4.51
CA ALA A 137 -8.90 10.07 3.78
C ALA A 137 -7.68 9.55 4.57
N HIS A 138 -7.56 8.22 4.69
CA HIS A 138 -6.44 7.53 5.33
C HIS A 138 -5.90 6.47 4.38
N VAL A 139 -5.12 6.93 3.40
CA VAL A 139 -4.64 6.10 2.29
C VAL A 139 -3.22 5.65 2.57
N SER A 140 -2.96 4.36 2.44
CA SER A 140 -1.62 3.76 2.45
C SER A 140 -1.37 2.99 1.17
N ILE A 141 -0.12 2.95 0.71
CA ILE A 141 0.25 2.30 -0.56
C ILE A 141 1.45 1.40 -0.32
N ILE A 142 1.38 0.17 -0.84
CA ILE A 142 2.50 -0.75 -0.93
C ILE A 142 2.69 -1.09 -2.40
N GLY A 143 3.68 -0.44 -3.03
CA GLY A 143 4.04 -0.65 -4.42
C GLY A 143 5.23 -1.59 -4.58
N HIS A 144 5.31 -2.23 -5.73
CA HIS A 144 6.49 -2.95 -6.19
C HIS A 144 6.91 -2.44 -7.57
N ILE A 145 8.21 -2.30 -7.76
CA ILE A 145 8.79 -1.88 -9.05
C ILE A 145 10.21 -2.42 -9.18
N THR A 146 10.68 -2.61 -10.41
CA THR A 146 12.11 -2.86 -10.63
C THR A 146 12.88 -1.54 -10.72
N ALA A 147 14.18 -1.56 -10.41
CA ALA A 147 15.00 -0.36 -10.54
C ALA A 147 15.02 0.23 -11.97
N PRO A 148 15.12 -0.57 -13.05
CA PRO A 148 15.04 -0.04 -14.42
C PRO A 148 13.69 0.59 -14.75
N GLU A 149 12.58 0.01 -14.29
CA GLU A 149 11.24 0.59 -14.50
C GLU A 149 11.05 1.89 -13.74
N LEU A 150 11.55 1.97 -12.51
CA LEU A 150 11.48 3.20 -11.71
C LEU A 150 12.20 4.33 -12.42
N VAL A 151 13.45 4.12 -12.84
CA VAL A 151 14.24 5.12 -13.57
C VAL A 151 13.57 5.51 -14.90
N ARG A 152 12.93 4.56 -15.59
CA ARG A 152 12.28 4.79 -16.88
C ARG A 152 10.96 5.56 -16.77
N HIS A 153 10.19 5.34 -15.70
CA HIS A 153 8.80 5.83 -15.61
C HIS A 153 8.62 7.02 -14.67
N VAL A 154 9.62 7.33 -13.85
CA VAL A 154 9.63 8.59 -13.10
C VAL A 154 9.98 9.72 -14.06
N SER A 155 9.01 10.60 -14.30
CA SER A 155 9.23 11.80 -15.12
C SER A 155 9.94 12.88 -14.31
N GLY A 156 10.66 13.78 -15.01
CA GLY A 156 11.27 14.94 -14.36
C GLY A 156 10.25 15.84 -13.65
N LEU A 157 9.01 15.87 -14.13
CA LEU A 157 7.90 16.60 -13.51
C LEU A 157 7.51 15.99 -12.15
N GLU A 158 7.40 14.67 -12.05
CA GLU A 158 7.08 13.98 -10.79
C GLU A 158 8.20 14.14 -9.75
N MET A 159 9.46 14.18 -10.21
CA MET A 159 10.60 14.53 -9.36
C MET A 159 10.52 15.97 -8.85
N ALA A 160 10.28 16.93 -9.74
CA ALA A 160 10.20 18.35 -9.39
C ALA A 160 9.02 18.67 -8.44
N ASN A 161 7.90 17.97 -8.61
CA ASN A 161 6.68 18.19 -7.82
C ASN A 161 6.65 17.42 -6.49
N GLY A 162 7.73 16.72 -6.16
CA GLY A 162 7.92 16.02 -4.90
C GLY A 162 6.99 14.82 -4.71
N PHE A 163 6.53 14.18 -5.80
CA PHE A 163 5.70 12.99 -5.71
C PHE A 163 6.44 11.85 -5.01
N LEU A 164 7.65 11.53 -5.49
CA LEU A 164 8.49 10.49 -4.88
C LEU A 164 8.93 10.80 -3.45
N ASN A 165 8.98 12.08 -3.06
CA ASN A 165 9.37 12.48 -1.70
C ASN A 165 8.39 11.98 -0.62
N ARG A 166 7.20 11.51 -1.03
CA ARG A 166 6.16 10.96 -0.16
C ARG A 166 6.13 9.43 -0.17
N PHE A 167 7.07 8.81 -0.87
CA PHE A 167 7.25 7.37 -0.90
C PHE A 167 8.56 6.98 -0.21
N LEU A 168 8.47 6.05 0.74
CA LEU A 168 9.63 5.35 1.25
C LEU A 168 10.09 4.32 0.22
N LEU A 169 11.23 4.59 -0.43
CA LEU A 169 11.85 3.66 -1.37
C LEU A 169 12.73 2.66 -0.62
N ILE A 170 12.37 1.38 -0.67
CA ILE A 170 13.12 0.30 -0.02
C ILE A 170 13.73 -0.59 -1.09
N ALA A 171 15.05 -0.58 -1.21
CA ALA A 171 15.76 -1.52 -2.07
C ALA A 171 15.68 -2.93 -1.46
N VAL A 172 15.09 -3.86 -2.21
CA VAL A 172 14.96 -5.26 -1.80
C VAL A 172 15.79 -6.15 -2.70
N ARG A 173 16.69 -6.94 -2.10
CA ARG A 173 17.52 -7.92 -2.81
C ARG A 173 17.08 -9.33 -2.43
N ARG A 174 16.98 -10.19 -3.43
CA ARG A 174 16.74 -11.62 -3.20
C ARG A 174 18.01 -12.23 -2.60
N VAL A 175 17.89 -12.81 -1.40
CA VAL A 175 19.04 -13.41 -0.70
C VAL A 175 19.20 -14.91 -1.03
N ARG A 176 18.11 -15.69 -1.16
CA ARG A 176 18.17 -17.13 -1.50
C ARG A 176 16.92 -17.67 -2.22
N LEU A 177 17.13 -18.66 -3.09
CA LEU A 177 16.08 -19.51 -3.68
C LEU A 177 15.88 -20.73 -2.76
N LEU A 178 14.84 -20.71 -1.92
CA LEU A 178 14.43 -21.92 -1.20
C LEU A 178 13.44 -22.70 -2.09
N PRO A 179 13.72 -23.93 -2.55
CA PRO A 179 12.73 -24.71 -3.30
C PRO A 179 11.55 -25.09 -2.39
N GLY A 180 10.33 -24.70 -2.77
CA GLY A 180 9.08 -24.96 -2.03
C GLY A 180 8.93 -24.16 -0.72
N GLY A 181 7.73 -23.62 -0.45
CA GLY A 181 7.40 -23.04 0.86
C GLY A 181 7.72 -24.05 1.95
N GLY A 182 8.54 -23.65 2.93
CA GLY A 182 9.09 -24.56 3.92
C GLY A 182 7.98 -25.25 4.71
N ARG A 183 7.74 -26.54 4.44
CA ARG A 183 7.18 -27.43 5.45
C ARG A 183 8.17 -27.45 6.60
N ALA A 184 7.76 -26.92 7.76
CA ALA A 184 8.47 -27.17 9.00
C ALA A 184 8.64 -28.69 9.14
N ARG A 185 9.89 -29.18 9.17
CA ARG A 185 10.14 -30.59 9.47
C ARG A 185 9.64 -30.86 10.89
N PRO A 186 8.78 -31.87 11.12
CA PRO A 186 8.47 -32.28 12.47
C PRO A 186 9.76 -32.72 13.14
N ARG A 187 9.96 -32.26 14.39
CA ARG A 187 11.15 -32.58 15.20
C ARG A 187 11.31 -34.09 15.26
N GLY A 188 12.43 -34.60 14.74
CA GLY A 188 12.76 -36.02 14.80
C GLY A 188 12.84 -36.49 16.24
N THR A 189 12.07 -37.51 16.57
CA THR A 189 12.22 -38.31 17.78
C THR A 189 13.60 -38.97 17.74
N CYS A 190 14.41 -38.70 18.75
CA CYS A 190 15.74 -39.29 18.91
C CYS A 190 15.56 -40.75 19.38
N SER A 191 15.70 -41.73 18.50
CA SER A 191 15.81 -43.13 18.88
C SER A 191 17.28 -43.49 19.11
N SER A 192 17.65 -43.70 20.37
CA SER A 192 18.96 -44.19 20.78
C SER A 192 19.13 -45.67 20.42
N SER A 193 20.03 -46.00 19.50
CA SER A 193 20.54 -47.37 19.32
C SER A 193 21.96 -47.47 19.88
N ARG A 194 22.13 -48.24 20.96
CA ARG A 194 23.43 -48.71 21.47
C ARG A 194 24.07 -49.71 20.49
N PRO A 195 25.40 -49.75 20.33
CA PRO A 195 26.05 -50.82 19.57
C PRO A 195 26.22 -52.08 20.43
N PRO A 196 26.29 -53.29 19.82
CA PRO A 196 26.59 -54.51 20.55
C PRO A 196 28.09 -54.66 20.79
N SER A 197 28.39 -55.42 21.85
CA SER A 197 29.68 -55.82 22.41
C SER A 197 30.59 -56.58 21.45
#